data_AF-A0A959YZ48-F1
#
_entry.id   AF-A0A959YZ48-F1
#
_cell.length_a   1.000
_cell.length_b   1.000
_cell.length_c   1.000
_cell.angle_alpha   90.00
_cell.angle_beta   90.00
_cell.angle_gamma   90.00
#
_symmetry.space_group_name_H-M   'P 1'
#
loop_
_entity.id
_entity.type
_entity.pdbx_description
1 polymer ?
#
loop_
_entity_poly.entity_id
_entity_poly.type
_entity_poly.pdbx_seq_one_letter_code
_entity_poly.pdbx_strand_id
1 'polypeptide(L)' 'RTGRQVVNKARTVITLRDGLVLHQDDAFDRWRWARQALGMPGLLLGWSPAFWRKVRGQLRGALDRQRKGQ' A
#
# COMPACT_ATOMS: atom_id res chain seq x y z
N ARG A 1 1.31 -9.91 -9.64
CA ARG A 1 1.46 -10.27 -8.20
C ARG A 1 2.90 -10.74 -8.03
N THR A 2 3.69 -10.22 -7.09
CA THR A 2 5.15 -10.48 -7.03
C THR A 2 5.55 -11.67 -6.16
N GLY A 3 4.65 -12.21 -5.33
CA GLY A 3 4.89 -13.37 -4.45
C GLY A 3 5.91 -13.12 -3.33
N ARG A 4 6.41 -11.90 -3.17
CA ARG A 4 7.45 -11.54 -2.18
C ARG A 4 6.85 -11.36 -0.79
N GLN A 5 7.56 -11.85 0.22
CA GLN A 5 7.24 -11.54 1.61
C GLN A 5 7.55 -10.07 1.90
N VAL A 6 6.66 -9.41 2.65
CA VAL A 6 6.78 -8.00 3.01
C VAL A 6 6.61 -7.88 4.52
N VAL A 7 7.60 -7.30 5.19
CA VAL A 7 7.50 -6.94 6.60
C VAL A 7 6.84 -5.57 6.68
N ASN A 8 5.63 -5.53 7.26
CA ASN A 8 4.89 -4.30 7.44
C ASN A 8 5.31 -3.62 8.74
N LYS A 9 6.18 -2.60 8.63
CA LYS A 9 6.57 -1.75 9.75
C LYS A 9 5.86 -0.41 9.60
N ALA A 10 4.75 -0.25 10.31
CA ALA A 10 3.92 0.94 10.30
C ALA A 10 3.75 1.51 11.70
N ARG A 11 3.49 2.82 11.77
CA ARG A 11 2.94 3.49 12.95
C ARG A 11 1.45 3.67 12.69
N THR A 12 0.63 3.20 13.62
CA THR A 12 -0.82 3.30 13.53
C THR A 12 -1.33 4.26 14.60
N VAL A 13 -2.25 5.14 14.24
CA VAL A 13 -3.04 5.95 15.16
C VAL A 13 -4.50 5.52 15.01
N ILE A 14 -5.14 5.18 16.12
CA ILE A 14 -6.54 4.72 16.14
C ILE A 14 -7.36 5.68 16.97
N THR A 15 -8.42 6.23 16.37
CA THR A 15 -9.41 7.06 17.07
C THR A 15 -10.60 6.19 17.45
N LEU A 16 -10.86 6.09 18.74
CA LEU A 16 -11.98 5.34 19.31
C LEU A 16 -13.11 6.29 19.74
N ARG A 17 -14.35 5.90 19.51
CA ARG A 17 -15.54 6.58 20.02
C ARG A 17 -16.59 5.54 20.43
N ASP A 18 -17.10 5.63 21.65
CA ASP A 18 -18.09 4.69 22.20
C ASP A 18 -17.67 3.21 22.09
N GLY A 19 -16.37 2.94 22.24
CA GLY A 19 -15.80 1.59 22.10
C GLY A 19 -15.64 1.10 20.65
N LEU A 20 -16.03 1.92 19.64
CA LEU A 20 -15.89 1.60 18.22
C LEU A 20 -14.68 2.32 17.61
N VAL A 21 -14.04 1.67 16.63
CA VAL A 21 -12.99 2.28 15.81
C VAL A 21 -13.64 3.23 14.81
N LEU A 22 -13.42 4.54 15.01
CA LEU A 22 -13.92 5.58 14.12
C LEU A 22 -12.94 5.86 12.97
N HIS A 23 -11.65 5.91 13.27
CA HIS A 23 -10.62 6.19 12.28
C HIS A 23 -9.34 5.42 12.61
N GLN A 24 -8.64 4.98 11.56
CA GLN A 24 -7.31 4.38 11.67
C GLN A 24 -6.41 4.99 10.60
N ASP A 25 -5.35 5.65 11.06
CA ASP A 25 -4.31 6.25 10.22
C ASP A 25 -3.02 5.43 10.30
N ASP A 26 -2.61 4.87 9.16
CA ASP A 26 -1.39 4.07 9.04
C ASP A 26 -0.30 4.83 8.29
N ALA A 27 0.79 5.15 9.00
CA ALA A 27 1.97 5.79 8.43
C ALA A 27 3.12 4.77 8.30
N PHE A 28 3.67 4.62 7.10
CA PHE A 28 4.82 3.76 6.83
C PHE A 28 5.72 4.31 5.72
N ASP A 29 6.96 3.84 5.70
CA ASP A 29 7.94 4.20 4.67
C ASP A 29 7.60 3.53 3.34
N ARG A 30 7.10 4.34 2.41
CA ARG A 30 6.68 3.90 1.07
C ARG A 30 7.82 3.37 0.22
N TRP A 31 9.03 3.91 0.34
CA TRP A 31 10.17 3.46 -0.46
C TRP A 31 10.68 2.10 0.05
N ARG A 32 10.81 1.96 1.38
CA ARG A 32 11.13 0.68 2.02
C ARG A 32 10.09 -0.39 1.68
N TRP A 33 8.81 -0.04 1.67
CA TRP A 33 7.75 -0.94 1.25
C TRP A 33 7.89 -1.32 -0.24
N ALA A 34 8.11 -0.35 -1.12
CA ALA A 34 8.24 -0.60 -2.56
C ALA A 34 9.39 -1.56 -2.87
N ARG A 35 10.54 -1.37 -2.24
CA ARG A 35 11.70 -2.26 -2.35
C ARG A 35 11.35 -3.70 -1.95
N GLN A 36 10.59 -3.91 -0.87
CA GLN A 36 10.18 -5.25 -0.43
C GLN A 36 9.13 -5.86 -1.35
N ALA A 37 8.08 -5.11 -1.68
CA ALA A 37 6.93 -5.59 -2.44
C ALA A 37 7.26 -5.83 -3.92
N LEU A 38 8.12 -4.99 -4.51
CA LEU A 38 8.34 -4.94 -5.96
C LEU A 38 9.76 -5.30 -6.37
N GLY A 39 10.70 -5.46 -5.42
CA GLY A 39 12.08 -5.85 -5.71
C GLY A 39 12.87 -4.75 -6.42
N MET A 40 13.61 -5.12 -7.48
CA MET A 40 14.49 -4.21 -8.22
C MET A 40 13.77 -2.95 -8.74
N PRO A 41 12.58 -3.05 -9.38
CA PRO A 41 11.79 -1.87 -9.74
C PRO A 41 11.46 -0.95 -8.54
N GLY A 42 11.13 -1.52 -7.39
CA GLY A 42 10.81 -0.74 -6.18
C GLY A 42 12.03 -0.07 -5.55
N LEU A 43 13.19 -0.72 -5.62
CA LEU A 43 14.46 -0.15 -5.17
C LEU A 43 14.86 1.05 -6.05
N LEU A 44 14.86 0.85 -7.38
CA LEU A 44 15.37 1.83 -8.35
C LEU A 44 14.41 2.99 -8.62
N LEU A 45 13.10 2.73 -8.63
CA LEU A 45 12.09 3.70 -9.07
C LEU A 45 11.10 4.11 -7.99
N GLY A 46 11.16 3.51 -6.80
CA GLY A 46 10.23 3.77 -5.70
C GLY A 46 10.31 5.18 -5.10
N TRP A 47 11.31 5.98 -5.46
CA TRP A 47 11.39 7.40 -5.13
C TRP A 47 10.61 8.28 -6.13
N SER A 48 10.33 7.80 -7.35
CA SER A 48 9.80 8.63 -8.43
C SER A 48 8.26 8.78 -8.36
N PRO A 49 7.70 10.00 -8.56
CA PRO A 49 6.25 10.21 -8.59
C PRO A 49 5.52 9.44 -9.71
N ALA A 50 6.18 9.28 -10.86
CA ALA A 50 5.63 8.57 -12.02
C ALA A 50 5.38 7.08 -11.73
N PHE A 51 6.31 6.44 -11.02
CA PHE A 51 6.16 5.06 -10.55
C PHE A 51 4.91 4.90 -9.68
N TRP A 52 4.72 5.78 -8.70
CA TRP A 52 3.58 5.72 -7.80
C TRP A 52 2.24 5.96 -8.51
N ARG A 53 2.22 6.81 -9.54
CA ARG A 53 1.02 6.99 -10.39
C ARG A 53 0.64 5.70 -11.10
N LYS A 54 1.63 4.95 -11.62
CA LYS A 54 1.40 3.64 -12.26
C LYS A 54 0.91 2.59 -11.27
N VAL A 55 1.54 2.51 -10.09
CA VAL A 55 1.12 1.60 -9.00
C VAL A 55 -0.33 1.87 -8.59
N ARG A 56 -0.72 3.14 -8.40
CA ARG A 56 -2.11 3.52 -8.09
C ARG A 56 -3.10 3.12 -9.18
N GLY A 57 -2.73 3.29 -10.45
CA GLY A 57 -3.57 2.86 -11.57
C GLY A 57 -3.84 1.35 -11.58
N GLN A 58 -2.80 0.55 -11.31
CA GLN A 58 -2.93 -0.91 -11.22
C GLN A 58 -3.82 -1.35 -10.04
N LEU A 59 -3.68 -0.69 -8.88
CA LEU A 59 -4.52 -0.96 -7.71
C LEU A 59 -5.99 -0.66 -7.98
N ARG A 60 -6.31 0.47 -8.62
CA ARG A 60 -7.69 0.82 -9.00
C ARG A 60 -8.32 -0.26 -9.89
N GLY A 61 -7.62 -0.68 -10.93
CA GLY A 61 -8.12 -1.75 -11.81
C GLY A 61 -8.27 -3.10 -11.10
N ALA A 62 -7.48 -3.39 -10.07
CA ALA A 62 -7.64 -4.59 -9.25
C ALA A 62 -8.87 -4.49 -8.32
N LEU A 63 -9.10 -3.33 -7.69
CA LEU A 63 -10.29 -3.07 -6.88
C LEU A 63 -11.58 -3.17 -7.71
N ASP A 64 -11.57 -2.61 -8.92
CA ASP A 64 -12.72 -2.69 -9.83
C ASP A 64 -13.06 -4.13 -10.21
N ARG A 65 -12.05 -4.99 -10.37
CA ARG A 65 -12.25 -6.42 -10.62
C ARG A 65 -12.83 -7.14 -9.41
N GLN A 66 -12.38 -6.83 -8.19
CA GLN A 66 -12.95 -7.42 -6.97
C GLN A 66 -14.39 -6.97 -6.74
N ARG A 67 -14.72 -5.70 -7.01
CA ARG A 67 -16.08 -5.18 -6.84
C ARG A 67 -17.07 -5.77 -7.84
N LYS A 68 -16.64 -6.04 -9.08
CA LYS A 68 -17.49 -6.66 -10.12
C LYS A 68 -17.70 -8.16 -9.94
N GLY A 69 -16.90 -8.80 -9.08
CA GLY A 69 -17.00 -10.24 -8.77
C GLY A 69 -17.76 -10.55 -7.49
N GLN A 70 -18.30 -9.54 -6.81
CA GLN A 70 -19.30 -9.66 -5.73
C GLN A 70 -20.68 -9.37 -6.31
#